data_AF-A0A523THG9-F1
#
_entry.id   AF-A0A523THG9-F1
#
_cell.length_a   1.000
_cell.length_b   1.000
_cell.length_c   1.000
_cell.angle_alpha   90.00
_cell.angle_beta   90.00
_cell.angle_gamma   90.00
#
_symmetry.space_group_name_H-M   'P 1'
#
loop_
_entity.id
_entity.type
_entity.pdbx_description
1 polymer ?
#
loop_
_entity_poly.entity_id
_entity_poly.type
_entity_poly.pdbx_seq_one_letter_code
_entity_poly.pdbx_strand_id
1 'polypeptide(L)'
;MGSTQMEKNEKQSETIEGILEQPEKEDLPEMKEFKGKTLLVELTGGAILGGMSIVFAFLVNPYMPTVPLMGIKIVDFIAIPMILAYIVFGIRGGLLATILGCLFILLLPEYLPWVGMLAKFSATIPMIIVPWLFFKTNKFTSKSRIINLIEETSENFLKYYPFLMALAVLIRLLVMFTLNLFAFVPLYSGITLSIDPRMALILAAGYALWNIVQGTVDAYLPYLIAYPTRLAKTFSTW
;
A
#
# COMPACT_ATOMS: atom_id res chain seq x y z
N MET A 1 -28.55 65.12 14.27
CA MET A 1 -27.37 64.37 14.75
C MET A 1 -27.46 62.97 14.15
N GLY A 2 -26.67 62.64 13.11
CA GLY A 2 -26.80 61.32 12.47
C GLY A 2 -26.10 61.09 11.12
N SER A 3 -25.27 62.01 10.62
CA SER A 3 -24.64 61.86 9.29
C SER A 3 -23.13 61.64 9.31
N THR A 4 -22.46 61.69 10.45
CA THR A 4 -20.98 61.71 10.52
C THR A 4 -20.35 60.35 10.85
N GLN A 5 -21.14 59.31 11.11
CA GLN A 5 -20.63 57.97 11.46
C GLN A 5 -20.58 56.97 10.28
N MET A 6 -21.31 57.20 9.18
CA MET A 6 -21.27 56.26 8.04
C MET A 6 -20.00 56.42 7.18
N GLU A 7 -19.48 57.63 7.03
CA GLU A 7 -18.34 57.91 6.13
C GLU A 7 -16.99 57.38 6.67
N LYS A 8 -16.91 57.04 7.96
CA LYS A 8 -15.71 56.43 8.56
C LYS A 8 -15.62 54.92 8.35
N ASN A 9 -16.72 54.23 8.07
CA ASN A 9 -16.71 52.77 7.87
C ASN A 9 -16.35 52.37 6.44
N GLU A 10 -16.62 53.19 5.42
CA GLU A 10 -16.22 52.87 4.03
C GLU A 10 -14.70 52.96 3.83
N LYS A 11 -14.04 53.99 4.37
CA LYS A 11 -12.57 54.12 4.25
C LYS A 11 -11.78 53.03 4.96
N GLN A 12 -12.35 52.40 5.99
CA GLN A 12 -11.69 51.32 6.72
C GLN A 12 -11.85 49.97 6.01
N SER A 13 -12.88 49.80 5.17
CA SER A 13 -13.09 48.62 4.32
C SER A 13 -12.09 48.56 3.16
N GLU A 14 -11.81 49.70 2.52
CA GLU A 14 -10.85 49.76 1.40
C GLU A 14 -9.39 49.50 1.82
N THR A 15 -9.06 49.73 3.09
CA THR A 15 -7.68 49.52 3.57
C THR A 15 -7.37 48.04 3.85
N ILE A 16 -8.39 47.20 4.05
CA ILE A 16 -8.19 45.77 4.35
C ILE A 16 -8.09 44.92 3.08
N GLU A 17 -8.72 45.34 1.98
CA GLU A 17 -8.62 44.61 0.70
C GLU A 17 -7.26 44.76 0.00
N GLY A 18 -6.44 45.75 0.38
CA GLY A 18 -5.11 45.97 -0.19
C GLY A 18 -3.96 45.15 0.43
N ILE A 19 -4.20 44.38 1.49
CA ILE A 19 -3.15 43.66 2.25
C ILE A 19 -3.21 42.13 2.02
N LEU A 20 -4.18 41.63 1.26
CA LEU A 20 -4.16 40.26 0.77
C LEU A 20 -3.32 40.19 -0.50
N GLU A 21 -2.02 40.43 -0.36
CA GLU A 21 -1.05 39.94 -1.33
C GLU A 21 -1.30 38.44 -1.50
N GLN A 22 -1.83 38.08 -2.67
CA GLN A 22 -1.94 36.68 -3.05
C GLN A 22 -0.53 36.10 -2.93
N PRO A 23 -0.34 35.00 -2.20
CA PRO A 23 0.98 34.40 -2.08
C PRO A 23 1.49 34.18 -3.50
N GLU A 24 2.61 34.83 -3.83
CA GLU A 24 3.33 34.61 -5.08
C GLU A 24 3.36 33.09 -5.26
N LYS A 25 2.71 32.62 -6.33
CA LYS A 25 2.87 31.24 -6.76
C LYS A 25 4.33 31.14 -7.12
N GLU A 26 5.13 30.68 -6.18
CA GLU A 26 6.51 30.26 -6.40
C GLU A 26 6.41 29.19 -7.49
N ASP A 27 6.71 29.59 -8.73
CA ASP A 27 6.69 28.74 -9.90
C ASP A 27 7.79 27.70 -9.69
N LEU A 28 7.39 26.62 -9.01
CA LEU A 28 8.21 25.44 -8.81
C LEU A 28 8.74 25.04 -10.18
N PRO A 29 10.05 24.79 -10.32
CA PRO A 29 10.66 24.52 -11.61
C PRO A 29 9.88 23.41 -12.31
N GLU A 30 9.41 23.69 -13.54
CA GLU A 30 8.71 22.70 -14.37
C GLU A 30 9.54 21.43 -14.41
N MET A 31 9.08 20.42 -13.66
CA MET A 31 9.79 19.17 -13.55
C MET A 31 9.64 18.46 -14.89
N LYS A 32 10.75 18.45 -15.65
CA LYS A 32 10.86 17.75 -16.93
C LYS A 32 10.42 16.31 -16.74
N GLU A 33 9.24 15.99 -17.25
CA GLU A 33 8.74 14.63 -17.39
C GLU A 33 9.81 13.79 -18.10
N PHE A 34 10.36 12.80 -17.39
CA PHE A 34 11.48 12.01 -17.88
C PHE A 34 10.98 11.05 -18.97
N LYS A 35 10.96 11.50 -20.22
CA LYS A 35 10.49 10.77 -21.42
C LYS A 35 11.40 9.63 -21.89
N GLY A 36 12.23 9.04 -21.01
CA GLY A 36 13.24 8.04 -21.35
C GLY A 36 13.27 6.82 -20.41
N LYS A 37 13.12 5.62 -21.01
CA LYS A 37 13.23 4.26 -20.42
C LYS A 37 12.52 4.07 -19.05
N THR A 38 11.22 4.31 -19.02
CA THR A 38 10.27 4.00 -17.94
C THR A 38 10.57 2.68 -17.22
N LEU A 39 10.87 1.63 -17.99
CA LEU A 39 11.18 0.30 -17.44
C LEU A 39 12.41 0.29 -16.51
N LEU A 40 13.49 1.01 -16.84
CA LEU A 40 14.69 1.03 -16.03
C LEU A 40 14.43 1.68 -14.67
N VAL A 41 13.65 2.77 -14.67
CA VAL A 41 13.25 3.48 -13.45
C VAL A 41 12.37 2.60 -12.59
N GLU A 42 11.38 1.92 -13.18
CA GLU A 42 10.49 1.00 -12.47
C GLU A 42 11.25 -0.14 -11.78
N LEU A 43 12.18 -0.76 -12.49
CA LEU A 43 12.98 -1.87 -11.98
C LEU A 43 14.00 -1.39 -10.94
N THR A 44 14.63 -0.24 -11.15
CA THR A 44 15.60 0.32 -10.19
C THR A 44 14.90 0.73 -8.91
N GLY A 45 13.77 1.43 -9.01
CA GLY A 45 12.95 1.83 -7.86
C GLY A 45 12.40 0.63 -7.10
N GLY A 46 11.88 -0.38 -7.82
CA GLY A 46 11.46 -1.65 -7.25
C GLY A 46 12.58 -2.39 -6.53
N ALA A 47 13.79 -2.42 -7.10
CA ALA A 47 14.95 -3.05 -6.46
C ALA A 47 15.40 -2.31 -5.19
N ILE A 48 15.42 -0.98 -5.19
CA ILE A 48 15.78 -0.17 -4.02
C ILE A 48 14.77 -0.41 -2.89
N LEU A 49 13.47 -0.34 -3.17
CA LEU A 49 12.44 -0.57 -2.16
C LEU A 49 12.36 -2.04 -1.72
N GLY A 50 12.60 -2.98 -2.64
CA GLY A 50 12.83 -4.38 -2.30
C GLY A 50 13.97 -4.54 -1.29
N GLY A 51 15.10 -3.86 -1.53
CA GLY A 51 16.24 -3.77 -0.61
C GLY A 51 15.88 -3.16 0.74
N MET A 52 15.07 -2.11 0.76
CA MET A 52 14.60 -1.49 2.01
C MET A 52 13.70 -2.43 2.83
N SER A 53 12.96 -3.31 2.16
CA SER A 53 12.18 -4.38 2.83
C SER A 53 13.09 -5.30 3.65
N ILE A 54 14.30 -5.58 3.15
CA ILE A 54 15.32 -6.38 3.84
C ILE A 54 15.80 -5.67 5.09
N VAL A 55 16.03 -4.36 5.00
CA VAL A 55 16.47 -3.56 6.14
C VAL A 55 15.44 -3.65 7.27
N PHE A 56 14.15 -3.55 6.96
CA PHE A 56 13.10 -3.78 7.97
C PHE A 56 13.08 -5.22 8.51
N ALA A 57 13.26 -6.21 7.64
CA ALA A 57 13.32 -7.61 8.05
C ALA A 57 14.44 -7.89 9.06
N PHE A 58 15.62 -7.31 8.89
CA PHE A 58 16.77 -7.57 9.75
C PHE A 58 16.89 -6.61 10.94
N LEU A 59 16.53 -5.33 10.78
CA LEU A 59 16.72 -4.33 11.83
C LEU A 59 15.50 -4.12 12.70
N VAL A 60 14.30 -4.42 12.22
CA VAL A 60 13.05 -4.13 12.94
C VAL A 60 12.36 -5.39 13.42
N ASN A 61 12.16 -6.39 12.56
CA ASN A 61 11.40 -7.59 12.92
C ASN A 61 11.95 -8.41 14.11
N PRO A 62 13.27 -8.50 14.38
CA PRO A 62 13.76 -9.21 15.56
C PRO A 62 13.27 -8.61 16.87
N TYR A 63 13.03 -7.30 16.91
CA TYR A 63 12.59 -6.58 18.11
C TYR A 63 11.06 -6.50 18.23
N MET A 64 10.33 -6.96 17.21
CA MET A 64 8.87 -6.92 17.23
C MET A 64 8.30 -8.09 18.03
N PRO A 65 7.34 -7.82 18.94
CA PRO A 65 6.66 -8.87 19.70
C PRO A 65 5.86 -9.79 18.77
N THR A 66 5.63 -11.02 19.22
CA THR A 66 4.79 -12.00 18.53
C THR A 66 3.40 -12.08 19.14
N VAL A 67 2.41 -12.39 18.32
CA VAL A 67 1.05 -12.70 18.78
C VAL A 67 1.09 -14.00 19.57
N PRO A 68 0.60 -14.02 20.83
CA PRO A 68 0.55 -15.24 21.64
C PRO A 68 -0.15 -16.37 20.87
N LEU A 69 0.35 -17.60 21.02
CA LEU A 69 -0.17 -18.83 20.39
C LEU A 69 0.01 -18.95 18.87
N MET A 70 0.20 -17.86 18.14
CA MET A 70 0.29 -17.88 16.67
C MET A 70 1.72 -17.81 16.13
N GLY A 71 2.68 -17.32 16.93
CA GLY A 71 4.09 -17.20 16.54
C GLY A 71 4.37 -16.15 15.46
N ILE A 72 3.35 -15.48 14.93
CA ILE A 72 3.45 -14.39 13.96
C ILE A 72 3.80 -13.08 14.66
N LYS A 73 4.54 -12.21 13.96
CA LYS A 73 4.87 -10.87 14.45
C LYS A 73 3.62 -10.00 14.52
N ILE A 74 3.52 -9.15 15.56
CA ILE A 74 2.38 -8.25 15.74
C ILE A 74 2.35 -7.19 14.64
N VAL A 75 3.52 -6.63 14.29
CA VAL A 75 3.63 -5.71 13.17
C VAL A 75 4.84 -6.10 12.34
N ASP A 76 4.61 -6.32 11.06
CA ASP A 76 5.66 -6.62 10.09
C ASP A 76 5.77 -5.51 9.04
N PHE A 77 6.87 -4.76 9.08
CA PHE A 77 7.09 -3.59 8.21
C PHE A 77 7.63 -3.98 6.83
N ILE A 78 7.86 -5.26 6.55
CA ILE A 78 8.44 -5.75 5.28
C ILE A 78 7.57 -5.37 4.07
N ALA A 79 6.24 -5.43 4.17
CA ALA A 79 5.34 -5.20 3.04
C ALA A 79 5.19 -3.72 2.65
N ILE A 80 5.51 -2.80 3.55
CA ILE A 80 5.32 -1.35 3.33
C ILE A 80 6.13 -0.87 2.12
N PRO A 81 7.46 -1.07 2.07
CA PRO A 81 8.25 -0.69 0.89
C PRO A 81 7.84 -1.45 -0.38
N MET A 82 7.37 -2.70 -0.28
CA MET A 82 6.87 -3.46 -1.45
C MET A 82 5.63 -2.81 -2.07
N ILE A 83 4.66 -2.45 -1.23
CA ILE A 83 3.42 -1.79 -1.67
C ILE A 83 3.70 -0.35 -2.09
N LEU A 84 4.63 0.34 -1.42
CA LEU A 84 5.08 1.67 -1.85
C LEU A 84 5.70 1.61 -3.25
N ALA A 85 6.48 0.57 -3.56
CA ALA A 85 7.03 0.35 -4.90
C ALA A 85 5.93 0.15 -5.94
N TYR A 86 4.84 -0.51 -5.57
CA TYR A 86 3.67 -0.62 -6.43
C TYR A 86 2.98 0.73 -6.66
N ILE A 87 2.77 1.53 -5.61
CA ILE A 87 2.13 2.84 -5.73
C ILE A 87 2.95 3.78 -6.62
N VAL A 88 4.27 3.81 -6.46
CA VAL A 88 5.16 4.73 -7.18
C VAL A 88 5.53 4.20 -8.57
N PHE A 89 5.95 2.95 -8.70
CA PHE A 89 6.52 2.40 -9.94
C PHE A 89 5.61 1.39 -10.65
N GLY A 90 4.38 1.23 -10.16
CA GLY A 90 3.38 0.37 -10.78
C GLY A 90 3.66 -1.12 -10.58
N ILE A 91 2.98 -1.93 -11.38
CA ILE A 91 2.95 -3.39 -11.21
C ILE A 91 4.34 -4.03 -11.30
N ARG A 92 5.23 -3.54 -12.17
CA ARG A 92 6.56 -4.12 -12.36
C ARG A 92 7.48 -3.85 -11.18
N GLY A 93 7.53 -2.60 -10.72
CA GLY A 93 8.31 -2.23 -9.54
C GLY A 93 7.78 -2.90 -8.28
N GLY A 94 6.45 -2.93 -8.10
CA GLY A 94 5.79 -3.60 -6.98
C GLY A 94 6.05 -5.11 -6.92
N LEU A 95 5.91 -5.82 -8.05
CA LEU A 95 6.18 -7.26 -8.10
C LEU A 95 7.66 -7.57 -7.86
N LEU A 96 8.57 -6.80 -8.46
CA LEU A 96 10.00 -6.97 -8.23
C LEU A 96 10.36 -6.76 -6.75
N ALA A 97 9.87 -5.67 -6.15
CA ALA A 97 10.09 -5.38 -4.73
C ALA A 97 9.53 -6.50 -3.84
N THR A 98 8.35 -7.02 -4.17
CA THR A 98 7.71 -8.13 -3.44
C THR A 98 8.52 -9.41 -3.54
N ILE A 99 8.97 -9.79 -4.75
CA ILE A 99 9.80 -10.98 -4.95
C ILE A 99 11.10 -10.87 -4.16
N LEU A 100 11.81 -9.74 -4.28
CA LEU A 100 13.05 -9.52 -3.56
C LEU A 100 12.82 -9.60 -2.05
N GLY A 101 11.94 -8.75 -1.50
CA GLY A 101 11.75 -8.71 -0.05
C GLY A 101 11.20 -10.03 0.53
N CYS A 102 10.44 -10.83 -0.25
CA CYS A 102 10.06 -12.17 0.17
C CYS A 102 11.23 -13.15 0.13
N LEU A 103 12.04 -13.17 -0.95
CA LEU A 103 13.21 -14.06 -1.03
C LEU A 103 14.19 -13.82 0.12
N PHE A 104 14.34 -12.59 0.59
CA PHE A 104 15.21 -12.27 1.71
C PHE A 104 14.69 -12.78 3.07
N ILE A 105 13.40 -13.11 3.20
CA ILE A 105 12.88 -13.81 4.40
C ILE A 105 13.57 -15.17 4.59
N LEU A 106 14.03 -15.81 3.50
CA LEU A 106 14.80 -17.06 3.57
C LEU A 106 16.10 -16.95 4.37
N LEU A 107 16.64 -15.73 4.51
CA LEU A 107 17.87 -15.47 5.25
C LEU A 107 17.63 -15.17 6.74
N LEU A 108 16.37 -15.04 7.17
CA LEU A 108 16.05 -14.80 8.57
C LEU A 108 16.22 -16.09 9.40
N PRO A 109 16.70 -16.01 10.65
CA PRO A 109 16.90 -17.16 11.52
C PRO A 109 15.58 -17.62 12.15
N GLU A 110 14.58 -17.94 11.32
CA GLU A 110 13.25 -18.40 11.74
C GLU A 110 13.08 -19.90 11.50
N TYR A 111 12.15 -20.51 12.22
CA TYR A 111 11.74 -21.90 11.97
C TYR A 111 10.89 -21.95 10.70
N LEU A 112 11.35 -22.67 9.67
CA LEU A 112 10.70 -22.77 8.35
C LEU A 112 10.57 -21.42 7.60
N PRO A 113 11.68 -20.72 7.30
CA PRO A 113 11.64 -19.37 6.74
C PRO A 113 11.02 -19.35 5.33
N TRP A 114 11.08 -20.46 4.59
CA TRP A 114 10.43 -20.60 3.28
C TRP A 114 8.90 -20.59 3.38
N VAL A 115 8.32 -21.08 4.48
CA VAL A 115 6.88 -20.99 4.71
C VAL A 115 6.49 -19.55 5.00
N GLY A 116 7.28 -18.85 5.82
CA GLY A 116 7.12 -17.42 6.07
C GLY A 116 7.19 -16.59 4.79
N MET A 117 8.16 -16.88 3.92
CA MET A 117 8.29 -16.27 2.59
C MET A 117 7.02 -16.47 1.76
N LEU A 118 6.54 -17.73 1.63
CA LEU A 118 5.36 -18.04 0.83
C LEU A 118 4.10 -17.37 1.41
N ALA A 119 3.94 -17.40 2.73
CA ALA A 119 2.83 -16.75 3.41
C ALA A 119 2.83 -15.23 3.14
N LYS A 120 3.98 -14.57 3.27
CA LYS A 120 4.10 -13.12 3.00
C LYS A 120 3.83 -12.78 1.54
N PHE A 121 4.38 -13.58 0.62
CA PHE A 121 4.17 -13.41 -0.81
C PHE A 121 2.69 -13.56 -1.18
N SER A 122 2.05 -14.66 -0.78
CA SER A 122 0.62 -14.91 -1.03
C SER A 122 -0.29 -13.87 -0.39
N ALA A 123 0.11 -13.30 0.74
CA ALA A 123 -0.64 -12.25 1.41
C ALA A 123 -0.50 -10.88 0.73
N THR A 124 0.66 -10.59 0.14
CA THR A 124 0.97 -9.28 -0.49
C THR A 124 0.52 -9.22 -1.95
N ILE A 125 0.54 -10.34 -2.68
CA ILE A 125 0.17 -10.40 -4.10
C ILE A 125 -1.25 -9.85 -4.38
N PRO A 126 -2.31 -10.21 -3.64
CA PRO A 126 -3.64 -9.64 -3.84
C PRO A 126 -3.65 -8.12 -3.73
N MET A 127 -2.85 -7.56 -2.82
CA MET A 127 -2.73 -6.11 -2.58
C MET A 127 -2.10 -5.35 -3.76
N ILE A 128 -1.43 -6.06 -4.67
CA ILE A 128 -0.83 -5.49 -5.88
C ILE A 128 -1.69 -5.81 -7.12
N ILE A 129 -2.11 -7.07 -7.27
CA ILE A 129 -2.83 -7.53 -8.45
C ILE A 129 -4.25 -6.96 -8.52
N VAL A 130 -4.96 -6.86 -7.40
CA VAL A 130 -6.37 -6.42 -7.40
C VAL A 130 -6.50 -4.97 -7.84
N PRO A 131 -5.75 -3.99 -7.27
CA PRO A 131 -5.82 -2.63 -7.76
C PRO A 131 -5.34 -2.53 -9.22
N TRP A 132 -4.29 -3.26 -9.62
CA TRP A 132 -3.82 -3.27 -11.01
C TRP A 132 -4.85 -3.80 -12.01
N LEU A 133 -5.53 -4.91 -11.68
CA LEU A 133 -6.58 -5.48 -12.52
C LEU A 133 -7.73 -4.50 -12.69
N PHE A 134 -8.15 -3.81 -11.62
CA PHE A 134 -9.22 -2.82 -11.68
C PHE A 134 -8.94 -1.75 -12.74
N PHE A 135 -7.76 -1.12 -12.71
CA PHE A 135 -7.37 -0.11 -13.72
C PHE A 135 -7.17 -0.70 -15.12
N LYS A 136 -6.61 -1.90 -15.23
CA LYS A 136 -6.43 -2.55 -16.54
C LYS A 136 -7.76 -2.93 -17.20
N THR A 137 -8.74 -3.40 -16.42
CA THR A 137 -10.05 -3.82 -16.94
C THR A 137 -10.95 -2.64 -17.34
N ASN A 138 -10.72 -1.45 -16.80
CA ASN A 138 -11.38 -0.22 -17.27
C ASN A 138 -11.14 0.04 -18.76
N LYS A 139 -9.96 -0.31 -19.29
CA LYS A 139 -9.66 -0.19 -20.73
C LYS A 139 -10.53 -1.10 -21.61
N PHE A 140 -10.96 -2.24 -21.08
CA PHE A 140 -11.80 -3.20 -21.83
C PHE A 140 -13.29 -2.86 -21.78
N THR A 141 -13.72 -2.04 -20.81
CA THR A 141 -15.14 -1.81 -20.52
C THR A 141 -15.57 -0.40 -20.95
N SER A 142 -15.19 0.01 -22.16
CA SER A 142 -15.56 1.29 -22.79
C SER A 142 -17.09 1.55 -22.87
N LYS A 143 -17.93 0.51 -22.68
CA LYS A 143 -19.40 0.61 -22.74
C LYS A 143 -20.08 1.07 -21.44
N SER A 144 -19.38 1.15 -20.31
CA SER A 144 -19.96 1.55 -19.02
C SER A 144 -19.73 3.04 -18.72
N ARG A 145 -20.80 3.85 -18.71
CA ARG A 145 -20.75 5.31 -18.49
C ARG A 145 -20.24 5.69 -17.07
N ILE A 146 -20.32 4.78 -16.09
CA ILE A 146 -19.84 4.98 -14.72
C ILE A 146 -18.32 4.78 -14.64
N ILE A 147 -17.77 3.95 -15.51
CA ILE A 147 -16.37 3.52 -15.49
C ILE A 147 -15.46 4.47 -16.29
N ASN A 148 -15.99 5.09 -17.34
CA ASN A 148 -15.27 6.05 -18.19
C ASN A 148 -14.87 7.37 -17.48
N LEU A 149 -15.28 7.59 -16.23
CA LEU A 149 -14.94 8.78 -15.43
C LEU A 149 -13.61 8.65 -14.68
N ILE A 150 -13.03 7.46 -14.62
CA ILE A 150 -11.75 7.23 -13.95
C ILE A 150 -10.67 7.31 -15.03
N GLU A 151 -10.19 8.52 -15.32
CA GLU A 151 -8.96 8.69 -16.08
C GLU A 151 -7.82 7.98 -15.34
N GLU A 152 -6.96 7.30 -16.10
CA GLU A 152 -5.83 6.52 -15.60
C GLU A 152 -4.68 7.47 -15.21
N THR A 153 -4.97 8.41 -14.32
CA THR A 153 -3.99 9.31 -13.73
C THR A 153 -3.63 8.81 -12.33
N SER A 154 -2.37 9.02 -11.94
CA SER A 154 -1.87 8.69 -10.60
C SER A 154 -2.70 9.37 -9.48
N GLU A 155 -3.31 10.52 -9.75
CA GLU A 155 -4.21 11.23 -8.83
C GLU A 155 -5.52 10.47 -8.60
N ASN A 156 -6.14 9.95 -9.66
CA ASN A 156 -7.34 9.12 -9.53
C ASN A 156 -7.05 7.79 -8.84
N PHE A 157 -5.88 7.18 -9.11
CA PHE A 157 -5.42 5.99 -8.39
C PHE A 157 -5.43 6.22 -6.87
N LEU A 158 -4.77 7.29 -6.41
CA LEU A 158 -4.68 7.62 -4.99
C LEU A 158 -6.05 7.93 -4.37
N LYS A 159 -6.99 8.51 -5.12
CA LYS A 159 -8.35 8.77 -4.65
C LYS A 159 -9.14 7.49 -4.37
N TYR A 160 -9.04 6.50 -5.26
CA TYR A 160 -9.75 5.21 -5.10
C TYR A 160 -8.94 4.17 -4.33
N TYR A 161 -7.70 4.48 -3.96
CA TYR A 161 -6.79 3.56 -3.28
C TYR A 161 -7.41 2.90 -2.03
N PRO A 162 -8.03 3.61 -1.07
CA PRO A 162 -8.60 2.96 0.12
C PRO A 162 -9.65 1.91 -0.21
N PHE A 163 -10.51 2.18 -1.20
CA PHE A 163 -11.54 1.24 -1.65
C PHE A 163 -10.93 0.00 -2.32
N LEU A 164 -9.94 0.19 -3.20
CA LEU A 164 -9.28 -0.92 -3.88
C LEU A 164 -8.47 -1.79 -2.92
N MET A 165 -7.83 -1.18 -1.92
CA MET A 165 -7.12 -1.92 -0.89
C MET A 165 -8.06 -2.67 0.04
N ALA A 166 -9.23 -2.10 0.38
CA ALA A 166 -10.25 -2.85 1.12
C ALA A 166 -10.68 -4.12 0.37
N LEU A 167 -10.95 -4.00 -0.95
CA LEU A 167 -11.25 -5.17 -1.79
C LEU A 167 -10.08 -6.16 -1.85
N ALA A 168 -8.85 -5.66 -1.97
CA ALA A 168 -7.66 -6.51 -2.01
C ALA A 168 -7.44 -7.25 -0.68
N VAL A 169 -7.71 -6.63 0.46
CA VAL A 169 -7.64 -7.24 1.79
C VAL A 169 -8.70 -8.33 1.96
N LEU A 170 -9.91 -8.16 1.39
CA LEU A 170 -10.93 -9.22 1.36
C LEU A 170 -10.47 -10.43 0.55
N ILE A 171 -9.83 -10.21 -0.60
CA ILE A 171 -9.27 -11.30 -1.41
C ILE A 171 -8.11 -11.96 -0.68
N ARG A 172 -7.23 -11.18 -0.05
CA ARG A 172 -6.16 -11.67 0.84
C ARG A 172 -6.73 -12.55 1.94
N LEU A 173 -7.83 -12.18 2.58
CA LEU A 173 -8.48 -12.98 3.62
C LEU A 173 -8.86 -14.37 3.09
N LEU A 174 -9.51 -14.45 1.93
CA LEU A 174 -9.93 -15.72 1.33
C LEU A 174 -8.72 -16.61 0.97
N VAL A 175 -7.71 -16.02 0.34
CA VAL A 175 -6.47 -16.72 -0.04
C VAL A 175 -5.76 -17.23 1.21
N MET A 176 -5.56 -16.37 2.21
CA MET A 176 -4.84 -16.74 3.43
C MET A 176 -5.62 -17.73 4.27
N PHE A 177 -6.94 -17.64 4.38
CA PHE A 177 -7.74 -18.67 5.06
C PHE A 177 -7.52 -20.05 4.43
N THR A 178 -7.58 -20.13 3.10
CA THR A 178 -7.39 -21.39 2.36
C THR A 178 -5.97 -21.93 2.56
N LEU A 179 -4.95 -21.08 2.38
CA LEU A 179 -3.55 -21.51 2.55
C LEU A 179 -3.22 -21.86 4.00
N ASN A 180 -3.74 -21.12 4.98
CA ASN A 180 -3.56 -21.46 6.39
C ASN A 180 -4.19 -22.82 6.70
N LEU A 181 -5.42 -23.07 6.25
CA LEU A 181 -6.15 -24.30 6.54
C LEU A 181 -5.48 -25.55 5.94
N PHE A 182 -5.03 -25.47 4.69
CA PHE A 182 -4.54 -26.64 3.96
C PHE A 182 -3.02 -26.76 3.89
N ALA A 183 -2.27 -25.69 4.14
CA ALA A 183 -0.81 -25.70 4.03
C ALA A 183 -0.13 -25.22 5.31
N PHE A 184 -0.30 -23.95 5.70
CA PHE A 184 0.56 -23.35 6.71
C PHE A 184 0.31 -23.88 8.13
N VAL A 185 -0.93 -24.05 8.57
CA VAL A 185 -1.25 -24.63 9.89
C VAL A 185 -0.76 -26.09 9.99
N PRO A 186 -1.04 -26.97 9.01
CA PRO A 186 -0.46 -28.32 8.96
C PRO A 186 1.06 -28.33 9.05
N LEU A 187 1.75 -27.46 8.30
CA LEU A 187 3.22 -27.43 8.26
C LEU A 187 3.85 -26.93 9.57
N TYR A 188 3.23 -25.94 10.23
CA TYR A 188 3.79 -25.36 11.47
C TYR A 188 3.44 -26.14 12.73
N SER A 189 2.22 -26.68 12.81
CA SER A 189 1.69 -27.26 14.06
C SER A 189 1.43 -28.77 13.98
N GLY A 190 1.46 -29.36 12.78
CA GLY A 190 1.04 -30.74 12.54
C GLY A 190 -0.48 -30.94 12.62
N ILE A 191 -1.25 -29.89 12.93
CA ILE A 191 -2.72 -29.95 13.06
C ILE A 191 -3.33 -29.89 11.66
N THR A 192 -4.09 -30.92 11.30
CA THR A 192 -4.82 -31.02 10.03
C THR A 192 -6.32 -31.15 10.27
N LEU A 193 -7.11 -30.95 9.21
CA LEU A 193 -8.56 -31.21 9.23
C LEU A 193 -8.91 -32.66 9.60
N SER A 194 -8.02 -33.61 9.34
CA SER A 194 -8.24 -35.03 9.67
C SER A 194 -7.89 -35.38 11.12
N ILE A 195 -6.98 -34.63 11.75
CA ILE A 195 -6.53 -34.88 13.13
C ILE A 195 -7.41 -34.14 14.13
N ASP A 196 -7.57 -32.83 13.95
CA ASP A 196 -8.42 -31.99 14.79
C ASP A 196 -9.07 -30.89 13.93
N PRO A 197 -10.25 -31.16 13.35
CA PRO A 197 -10.91 -30.21 12.45
C PRO A 197 -11.28 -28.92 13.16
N ARG A 198 -11.62 -28.99 14.46
CA ARG A 198 -12.03 -27.80 15.22
C ARG A 198 -10.83 -26.88 15.42
N MET A 199 -9.69 -27.41 15.87
CA MET A 199 -8.50 -26.60 16.08
C MET A 199 -7.92 -26.09 14.77
N ALA A 200 -7.91 -26.91 13.70
CA ALA A 200 -7.47 -26.49 12.37
C ALA A 200 -8.26 -25.27 11.86
N LEU A 201 -9.59 -25.30 11.98
CA LEU A 201 -10.45 -24.19 11.57
C LEU A 201 -10.24 -22.93 12.44
N ILE A 202 -10.09 -23.10 13.76
CA ILE A 202 -9.84 -21.98 14.68
C ILE A 202 -8.51 -21.29 14.35
N LEU A 203 -7.43 -22.06 14.17
CA LEU A 203 -6.12 -21.51 13.82
C LEU A 203 -6.15 -20.84 12.45
N ALA A 204 -6.70 -21.51 11.44
CA ALA A 204 -6.79 -20.95 10.09
C ALA A 204 -7.60 -19.64 10.05
N ALA A 205 -8.74 -19.60 10.76
CA ALA A 205 -9.54 -18.39 10.91
C ALA A 205 -8.79 -17.31 11.67
N GLY A 206 -8.11 -17.66 12.77
CA GLY A 206 -7.28 -16.72 13.56
C GLY A 206 -6.20 -16.05 12.73
N TYR A 207 -5.42 -16.84 11.97
CA TYR A 207 -4.40 -16.31 11.06
C TYR A 207 -5.01 -15.47 9.93
N ALA A 208 -6.16 -15.88 9.39
CA ALA A 208 -6.85 -15.14 8.33
C ALA A 208 -7.37 -13.77 8.84
N LEU A 209 -7.96 -13.73 10.03
CA LEU A 209 -8.39 -12.48 10.68
C LEU A 209 -7.21 -11.57 10.98
N TRP A 210 -6.08 -12.13 11.45
CA TRP A 210 -4.87 -11.34 11.64
C TRP A 210 -4.36 -10.71 10.34
N ASN A 211 -4.53 -11.40 9.22
CA ASN A 211 -4.18 -10.87 7.90
C ASN A 211 -5.04 -9.67 7.48
N ILE A 212 -6.22 -9.46 8.05
CA ILE A 212 -6.99 -8.21 7.86
C ILE A 212 -6.26 -7.06 8.52
N VAL A 213 -5.92 -7.21 9.82
CA VAL A 213 -5.22 -6.17 10.59
C VAL A 213 -3.91 -5.81 9.92
N GLN A 214 -3.08 -6.81 9.62
CA GLN A 214 -1.80 -6.61 8.94
C GLN A 214 -2.01 -6.03 7.53
N GLY A 215 -2.99 -6.52 6.76
CA GLY A 215 -3.30 -6.00 5.43
C GLY A 215 -3.75 -4.53 5.44
N THR A 216 -4.49 -4.11 6.47
CA THR A 216 -4.86 -2.70 6.65
C THR A 216 -3.65 -1.83 6.95
N VAL A 217 -2.74 -2.28 7.84
CA VAL A 217 -1.49 -1.56 8.13
C VAL A 217 -0.59 -1.47 6.90
N ASP A 218 -0.43 -2.59 6.19
CA ASP A 218 0.34 -2.73 4.96
C ASP A 218 -0.21 -1.81 3.85
N ALA A 219 -1.51 -1.54 3.81
CA ALA A 219 -2.12 -0.60 2.85
C ALA A 219 -2.01 0.87 3.32
N TYR A 220 -2.27 1.11 4.60
CA TYR A 220 -2.41 2.45 5.15
C TYR A 220 -1.07 3.20 5.22
N LEU A 221 0.00 2.52 5.65
CA LEU A 221 1.30 3.18 5.82
C LEU A 221 1.93 3.63 4.49
N PRO A 222 1.99 2.81 3.42
CA PRO A 222 2.43 3.27 2.10
C PRO A 222 1.59 4.41 1.55
N TYR A 223 0.27 4.40 1.79
CA TYR A 223 -0.61 5.49 1.40
C TYR A 223 -0.28 6.80 2.12
N LEU A 224 -0.09 6.74 3.44
CA LEU A 224 0.36 7.89 4.23
C LEU A 224 1.74 8.40 3.82
N ILE A 225 2.61 7.55 3.28
CA ILE A 225 3.89 7.99 2.75
C ILE A 225 3.67 8.64 1.38
N ALA A 226 2.98 7.98 0.45
CA ALA A 226 2.89 8.40 -0.94
C ALA A 226 1.99 9.63 -1.17
N TYR A 227 0.89 9.76 -0.43
CA TYR A 227 -0.11 10.81 -0.62
C TYR A 227 0.41 12.22 -0.26
N PRO A 228 0.88 12.49 0.98
CA PRO A 228 1.33 13.83 1.37
C PRO A 228 2.66 14.24 0.72
N THR A 229 3.56 13.29 0.50
CA THR A 229 4.88 13.56 -0.12
C THR A 229 4.78 13.81 -1.63
N ARG A 230 3.62 13.55 -2.23
CA ARG A 230 3.41 13.61 -3.69
C ARG A 230 4.40 12.74 -4.47
N LEU A 231 5.00 11.71 -3.84
CA LEU A 231 5.96 10.82 -4.48
C LEU A 231 5.37 10.16 -5.73
N ALA A 232 4.09 9.78 -5.69
CA ALA A 232 3.40 9.26 -6.86
C ALA A 232 3.22 10.33 -7.96
N LYS A 233 3.02 11.60 -7.62
CA LYS A 233 2.93 12.65 -8.64
C LYS A 233 4.28 12.95 -9.29
N THR A 234 5.35 12.90 -8.50
CA THR A 234 6.71 13.25 -8.95
C THR A 234 7.41 12.11 -9.68
N PHE A 235 7.26 10.88 -9.18
CA PHE A 235 8.01 9.72 -9.66
C PHE A 235 7.11 8.64 -10.27
N SER A 236 5.78 8.82 -10.35
CA SER A 236 4.96 7.82 -11.04
C SER A 236 5.35 7.71 -12.49
N THR A 237 5.63 6.49 -12.88
CA THR A 237 5.95 6.09 -14.24
C THR A 237 4.75 5.48 -14.97
N TRP A 238 3.60 5.42 -14.30
CA TRP A 238 2.40 4.71 -14.75
C TRP A 238 1.11 5.48 -14.43
#